data_AF-A0A9E2M417-F1
#
_entry.id   AF-A0A9E2M417-F1
#
_cell.length_a   1.000
_cell.length_b   1.000
_cell.length_c   1.000
_cell.angle_alpha   90.00
_cell.angle_beta   90.00
_cell.angle_gamma   90.00
#
_symmetry.space_group_name_H-M   'P 1'
#
loop_
_entity.id
_entity.type
_entity.pdbx_description
1 polymer ?
#
loop_
_entity_poly.entity_id
_entity_poly.type
_entity_poly.pdbx_seq_one_letter_code
_entity_poly.pdbx_strand_id
1 'polypeptide(L)'
;MTLRIVRVFSLLKGRKRESGNVFCRCNGKVVTCFKEAFNCAKKRARIEDFRFHDLRHTFASYMAMNGVDLLTLKELLGHKDIRMTMRYSHLSPDFKKNAIERLQFTDSHKSVTLRTNHLRSFQVSH
;
A
#
# COMPACT_ATOMS: atom_id res chain seq x y z
N MET A 1 -2.32 -13.07 1.09
CA MET A 1 -2.94 -12.69 -0.20
C MET A 1 -2.02 -11.86 -1.12
N THR A 2 -1.01 -11.18 -0.58
CA THR A 2 -0.05 -10.29 -1.26
C THR A 2 0.93 -10.97 -2.23
N LEU A 3 1.24 -12.26 -2.01
CA LEU A 3 2.21 -13.01 -2.82
C LEU A 3 1.77 -13.26 -4.27
N ARG A 4 0.47 -13.15 -4.58
CA ARG A 4 -0.06 -13.44 -5.92
C ARG A 4 0.25 -12.33 -6.94
N ILE A 5 0.20 -11.06 -6.55
CA ILE A 5 0.45 -9.92 -7.43
C ILE A 5 1.94 -9.82 -7.80
N VAL A 6 2.83 -9.98 -6.82
CA VAL A 6 4.29 -9.97 -7.05
C VAL A 6 4.69 -11.16 -7.94
N ARG A 7 4.06 -12.32 -7.73
CA ARG A 7 4.28 -13.51 -8.56
C ARG A 7 3.82 -13.31 -10.01
N VAL A 8 2.66 -12.68 -10.24
CA VAL A 8 2.22 -12.33 -11.61
C VAL A 8 3.21 -11.39 -12.27
N PHE A 9 3.70 -10.38 -11.56
CA PHE A 9 4.70 -9.46 -12.10
C PHE A 9 6.02 -10.17 -12.48
N SER A 10 6.49 -11.08 -11.62
CA SER A 10 7.67 -11.92 -11.89
C SER A 10 7.46 -12.83 -13.12
N LEU A 11 6.29 -13.45 -13.25
CA LEU A 11 5.91 -14.28 -14.40
C LEU A 11 5.82 -13.48 -15.71
N LEU A 12 5.47 -12.19 -15.64
CA LEU A 12 5.41 -11.32 -16.82
C LEU A 12 6.78 -10.81 -17.27
N LYS A 13 7.75 -10.66 -16.35
CA LYS A 13 9.12 -10.26 -16.68
C LYS A 13 9.92 -11.36 -17.40
N GLY A 14 9.66 -12.64 -17.09
CA GLY A 14 10.47 -13.76 -17.60
C GLY A 14 10.11 -14.27 -19.00
N ARG A 15 9.10 -13.74 -19.69
CA ARG A 15 8.72 -14.22 -21.03
C ARG A 15 9.59 -13.56 -22.10
N LYS A 16 10.25 -14.35 -22.97
CA LYS A 16 10.80 -13.86 -24.25
C LYS A 16 9.63 -13.32 -25.08
N ARG A 17 9.70 -12.04 -25.47
CA ARG A 17 8.64 -11.34 -26.21
C ARG A 17 9.12 -11.15 -27.64
N GLU A 18 8.35 -11.65 -28.62
CA GLU A 18 8.64 -11.44 -30.05
C GLU A 18 8.20 -10.05 -30.53
N SER A 19 7.23 -9.45 -29.85
CA SER A 19 6.81 -8.05 -30.02
C SER A 19 6.77 -7.41 -28.64
N GLY A 20 7.09 -6.11 -28.52
CA GLY A 20 7.17 -5.38 -27.22
C GLY A 20 5.90 -5.34 -26.37
N ASN A 21 4.85 -6.08 -26.75
CA ASN A 21 3.54 -6.12 -26.12
C ASN A 21 3.47 -7.13 -24.97
N VAL A 22 2.92 -6.71 -23.83
CA VAL A 22 2.80 -7.56 -22.63
C VAL A 22 1.58 -8.51 -22.71
N PHE A 23 0.50 -8.08 -23.36
CA PHE A 23 -0.76 -8.83 -23.47
C PHE A 23 -1.08 -9.15 -24.93
N CYS A 24 -0.72 -10.35 -25.36
CA CYS A 24 -1.00 -10.86 -26.70
C CYS A 24 -1.92 -12.09 -26.64
N ARG A 25 -2.75 -12.26 -27.67
CA ARG A 25 -3.42 -13.53 -27.95
C ARG A 25 -2.39 -14.57 -28.45
N CYS A 26 -2.78 -15.83 -28.50
CA CYS A 26 -1.93 -16.93 -29.02
C CYS A 26 -1.41 -16.70 -30.45
N ASN A 27 -2.07 -15.85 -31.23
CA ASN A 27 -1.68 -15.45 -32.57
C ASN A 27 -0.76 -14.20 -32.63
N GLY A 28 -0.18 -13.78 -31.51
CA GLY A 28 0.74 -12.64 -31.44
C GLY A 28 0.08 -11.25 -31.54
N LYS A 29 -1.23 -11.17 -31.81
CA LYS A 29 -1.96 -9.89 -31.87
C LYS A 29 -2.24 -9.37 -30.46
N VAL A 30 -2.19 -8.04 -30.31
CA VAL A 30 -2.52 -7.37 -29.04
C VAL A 30 -3.98 -7.64 -28.66
N VAL A 31 -4.22 -7.88 -27.37
CA VAL A 31 -5.59 -7.99 -26.86
C VAL A 31 -6.22 -6.60 -26.86
N THR A 32 -7.16 -6.36 -27.76
CA THR A 32 -7.85 -5.06 -27.91
C THR A 32 -9.08 -4.92 -27.01
N CYS A 33 -9.71 -6.04 -26.62
CA CYS A 33 -10.92 -6.03 -25.81
C CYS A 33 -10.86 -7.10 -24.72
N PHE A 34 -11.12 -6.69 -23.47
CA PHE A 34 -11.18 -7.57 -22.30
C PHE A 34 -12.62 -7.86 -21.83
N LYS A 35 -13.65 -7.26 -22.47
CA LYS A 35 -15.05 -7.39 -22.04
C LYS A 35 -15.53 -8.84 -22.07
N GLU A 36 -15.20 -9.59 -23.11
CA GLU A 36 -15.61 -11.00 -23.23
C GLU A 36 -14.99 -11.87 -22.13
N ALA A 37 -13.68 -11.78 -21.94
CA ALA A 37 -12.98 -12.51 -20.89
C ALA A 37 -13.51 -12.14 -19.48
N PHE A 38 -13.80 -10.86 -19.24
CA PHE A 38 -14.40 -10.38 -18.00
C PHE A 38 -15.81 -10.93 -17.79
N ASN A 39 -16.67 -10.90 -18.82
CA ASN A 39 -18.02 -11.44 -18.74
C ASN A 39 -18.04 -12.94 -18.49
N CYS A 40 -17.15 -13.71 -19.13
CA CYS A 40 -16.97 -15.13 -18.84
C CYS A 40 -16.53 -15.36 -17.38
N ALA A 41 -15.59 -14.57 -16.88
CA ALA A 41 -15.16 -14.65 -15.48
C ALA A 41 -16.30 -14.31 -14.50
N LYS A 42 -17.06 -13.24 -14.78
CA LYS A 42 -18.25 -12.82 -14.02
C LYS A 42 -19.30 -13.93 -13.96
N LYS A 43 -19.60 -14.56 -15.10
CA LYS A 43 -20.54 -15.70 -15.18
C LYS A 43 -20.06 -16.89 -14.37
N ARG A 44 -18.76 -17.22 -14.44
CA ARG A 44 -18.17 -18.32 -13.65
C ARG A 44 -18.19 -18.03 -12.14
N ALA A 45 -17.99 -16.78 -11.75
CA ALA A 45 -18.02 -16.33 -10.37
C ALA A 45 -19.45 -16.13 -9.82
N ARG A 46 -20.49 -16.23 -10.67
CA ARG A 46 -21.91 -16.00 -10.33
C ARG A 46 -22.17 -14.63 -9.68
N ILE A 47 -21.50 -13.59 -10.20
CA ILE A 47 -21.67 -12.22 -9.72
C ILE A 47 -22.56 -11.47 -10.71
N GLU A 48 -23.63 -10.85 -10.22
CA GLU A 48 -24.53 -9.99 -11.00
C GLU A 48 -24.21 -8.50 -10.77
N ASP A 49 -24.63 -7.63 -11.70
CA ASP A 49 -24.42 -6.16 -11.68
C ASP A 49 -22.98 -5.63 -11.44
N PHE A 50 -21.97 -6.49 -11.55
CA PHE A 50 -20.56 -6.09 -11.43
C PHE A 50 -19.97 -5.58 -12.75
N ARG A 51 -19.30 -4.42 -12.73
CA ARG A 51 -18.64 -3.75 -13.86
C ARG A 51 -17.12 -3.84 -13.74
N PHE A 52 -16.43 -3.64 -14.87
CA PHE A 52 -14.97 -3.71 -14.89
C PHE A 52 -14.29 -2.67 -13.99
N HIS A 53 -14.87 -1.47 -13.88
CA HIS A 53 -14.37 -0.41 -13.00
C HIS A 53 -14.52 -0.74 -11.51
N ASP A 54 -15.41 -1.65 -11.15
CA ASP A 54 -15.61 -2.04 -9.76
C ASP A 54 -14.39 -2.80 -9.23
N LEU A 55 -13.64 -3.52 -10.08
CA LEU A 55 -12.35 -4.12 -9.69
C LEU A 55 -11.37 -3.06 -9.17
N ARG A 56 -11.31 -1.91 -9.85
CA ARG A 56 -10.47 -0.79 -9.43
C ARG A 56 -10.99 -0.18 -8.14
N HIS A 57 -12.31 -0.09 -7.98
CA HIS A 57 -12.90 0.39 -6.73
C HIS A 57 -12.61 -0.54 -5.56
N THR A 58 -12.76 -1.85 -5.74
CA THR A 58 -12.42 -2.88 -4.76
C THR A 58 -10.95 -2.79 -4.34
N PHE A 59 -10.03 -2.73 -5.30
CA PHE A 59 -8.60 -2.57 -5.00
C PHE A 59 -8.31 -1.32 -4.17
N ALA A 60 -8.89 -0.19 -4.52
CA ALA A 60 -8.71 1.06 -3.80
C ALA A 60 -9.28 1.02 -2.37
N SER A 61 -10.48 0.45 -2.21
CA SER A 61 -11.09 0.28 -0.88
C SER A 61 -10.25 -0.62 0.02
N TYR A 62 -9.76 -1.76 -0.49
CA TYR A 62 -8.88 -2.63 0.28
C TYR A 62 -7.59 -1.93 0.69
N MET A 63 -6.95 -1.17 -0.20
CA MET A 63 -5.73 -0.43 0.14
C MET A 63 -5.98 0.65 1.21
N ALA A 64 -7.07 1.41 1.07
CA ALA A 64 -7.43 2.44 2.05
C ALA A 64 -7.73 1.84 3.44
N MET A 65 -8.43 0.70 3.49
CA MET A 65 -8.71 -0.05 4.72
C MET A 65 -7.44 -0.64 5.36
N ASN A 66 -6.42 -0.98 4.56
CA ASN A 66 -5.10 -1.41 5.07
C ASN A 66 -4.23 -0.23 5.53
N GLY A 67 -4.76 1.00 5.58
CA GLY A 67 -4.04 2.18 6.06
C GLY A 67 -3.01 2.73 5.08
N VAL A 68 -3.11 2.41 3.79
CA VAL A 68 -2.25 3.00 2.76
C VAL A 68 -2.62 4.48 2.57
N ASP A 69 -1.60 5.33 2.52
CA ASP A 69 -1.76 6.76 2.31
C ASP A 69 -2.45 7.09 0.97
N LEU A 70 -3.28 8.12 0.95
CA LEU A 70 -4.07 8.49 -0.23
C LEU A 70 -3.22 8.97 -1.41
N LEU A 71 -2.07 9.59 -1.16
CA LEU A 71 -1.14 10.00 -2.21
C LEU A 71 -0.49 8.78 -2.85
N THR A 72 -0.03 7.83 -2.02
CA THR A 72 0.49 6.55 -2.50
C THR A 72 -0.58 5.80 -3.29
N LEU A 73 -1.82 5.79 -2.79
CA LEU A 73 -2.94 5.14 -3.48
C LEU A 73 -3.26 5.82 -4.83
N LYS A 74 -3.16 7.14 -4.93
CA LYS A 74 -3.31 7.88 -6.20
C LYS A 74 -2.28 7.43 -7.23
N GLU A 75 -1.02 7.28 -6.84
CA GLU A 75 0.06 6.82 -7.71
C GLU A 75 -0.16 5.38 -8.18
N LEU A 76 -0.51 4.48 -7.25
CA LEU A 76 -0.82 3.08 -7.57
C LEU A 76 -2.01 2.94 -8.52
N LEU A 77 -3.02 3.80 -8.38
CA LEU A 77 -4.17 3.86 -9.28
C LEU A 77 -3.84 4.59 -10.60
N GLY A 78 -2.79 5.40 -10.66
CA GLY A 78 -2.49 6.27 -11.80
C GLY A 78 -3.55 7.35 -12.01
N HIS A 79 -4.17 7.85 -10.93
CA HIS A 79 -5.14 8.94 -11.02
C HIS A 79 -4.42 10.28 -11.25
N LYS A 80 -4.87 11.04 -12.26
CA LYS A 80 -4.32 12.37 -12.54
C LYS A 80 -4.62 13.36 -11.41
N ASP A 81 -5.83 13.32 -10.88
CA ASP A 81 -6.30 14.21 -9.80
C ASP A 81 -6.52 13.39 -8.50
N ILE A 82 -6.06 13.94 -7.38
CA ILE A 82 -6.26 13.35 -6.05
C ILE A 82 -7.75 13.30 -5.67
N ARG A 83 -8.58 14.21 -6.21
CA ARG A 83 -10.03 14.24 -5.97
C ARG A 83 -10.72 12.93 -6.32
N MET A 84 -10.22 12.19 -7.31
CA MET A 84 -10.74 10.85 -7.65
C MET A 84 -10.47 9.83 -6.54
N THR A 85 -9.32 9.95 -5.87
CA THR A 85 -8.89 9.07 -4.76
C THR A 85 -9.48 9.50 -3.42
N MET A 86 -9.84 10.77 -3.25
CA MET A 86 -10.49 11.28 -2.03
C MET A 86 -11.80 10.56 -1.69
N ARG A 87 -12.44 9.90 -2.66
CA ARG A 87 -13.61 9.04 -2.40
C ARG A 87 -13.31 7.96 -1.36
N TYR A 88 -12.06 7.52 -1.18
CA TYR A 88 -11.67 6.45 -0.25
C TYR A 88 -11.15 6.94 1.10
N SER A 89 -11.05 8.25 1.32
CA SER A 89 -10.45 8.83 2.53
C SER A 89 -11.14 8.38 3.83
N HIS A 90 -12.46 8.20 3.77
CA HIS A 90 -13.28 7.79 4.90
C HIS A 90 -13.08 6.32 5.31
N LEU A 91 -12.48 5.49 4.44
CA LEU A 91 -12.15 4.09 4.75
C LEU A 91 -10.85 3.96 5.54
N SER A 92 -10.17 5.08 5.83
CA SER A 92 -8.89 5.13 6.54
C SER A 92 -8.97 5.86 7.90
N PRO A 93 -9.96 5.57 8.78
CA PRO A 93 -10.05 6.24 10.08
C PRO A 93 -8.81 6.00 10.96
N ASP A 94 -8.12 4.87 10.77
CA ASP A 94 -6.91 4.53 11.53
C ASP A 94 -5.65 5.25 11.05
N PHE A 95 -5.68 5.93 9.91
CA PHE A 95 -4.51 6.65 9.40
C PHE A 95 -4.06 7.77 10.36
N LYS A 96 -5.02 8.48 10.96
CA LYS A 96 -4.72 9.53 11.95
C LYS A 96 -4.10 8.96 13.21
N LYS A 97 -4.62 7.82 13.70
CA LYS A 97 -4.08 7.12 14.88
C LYS A 97 -2.66 6.62 14.61
N ASN A 98 -2.45 5.93 13.50
CA ASN A 98 -1.13 5.43 13.10
C ASN A 98 -0.12 6.56 12.87
N ALA A 99 -0.54 7.71 12.32
CA ALA A 99 0.33 8.88 12.17
C ALA A 99 0.75 9.47 13.51
N ILE A 100 -0.15 9.50 14.50
CA ILE A 100 0.15 9.96 15.87
C ILE A 100 1.03 8.94 16.60
N GLU A 101 0.80 7.64 16.44
CA GLU A 101 1.66 6.61 17.02
C GLU A 101 3.10 6.67 16.47
N ARG A 102 3.28 7.03 15.20
CA ARG A 102 4.61 7.25 14.62
C ARG A 102 5.32 8.49 15.15
N LEU A 103 4.57 9.45 15.73
CA LEU A 103 5.12 10.61 16.41
C LEU A 103 5.56 10.30 17.85
N GLN A 104 5.53 9.04 18.31
CA GLN A 104 6.15 8.66 19.58
C GLN A 104 7.62 9.09 19.55
N PHE A 105 7.88 10.24 20.19
CA PHE A 105 9.21 10.76 20.40
C PHE A 105 9.97 9.67 21.14
N THR A 106 10.95 9.07 20.49
CA THR A 106 11.93 8.26 21.21
C THR A 106 12.53 9.21 22.23
N ASP A 107 12.25 9.00 23.51
CA ASP A 107 12.92 9.69 24.61
C ASP A 107 14.41 9.32 24.55
N SER A 108 15.14 10.01 23.69
CA SER A 108 16.60 10.02 23.64
C SER A 108 17.13 10.91 24.78
N HIS A 109 16.54 10.81 25.97
CA HIS A 109 17.19 11.24 27.19
C HIS A 109 18.25 10.20 27.53
N LYS A 110 19.39 10.30 26.84
CA LYS A 110 20.65 9.83 27.42
C LYS A 110 20.79 10.55 28.75
N SER A 111 20.70 9.80 29.83
CA SER A 111 21.07 10.22 31.17
C SER A 111 22.48 10.79 31.12
N VAL A 112 22.59 12.12 31.13
CA VAL A 112 23.83 12.80 31.47
C VAL A 112 24.02 12.55 32.96
N THR A 113 24.76 11.49 33.30
CA THR A 113 25.24 11.24 34.65
C THR A 113 26.16 12.39 35.05
N LEU A 114 25.62 13.35 35.79
CA LEU A 114 26.44 14.33 36.51
C LEU A 114 27.23 13.58 37.58
N ARG A 115 28.48 13.24 37.28
CA ARG A 115 29.47 12.84 38.27
C ARG A 115 29.80 14.05 39.14
N THR A 116 29.13 14.21 40.28
CA THR A 116 29.60 15.09 41.36
C THR A 116 30.63 14.35 42.22
N ASN A 117 31.86 14.24 41.70
CA ASN A 117 33.03 13.78 42.47
C ASN A 117 33.74 14.98 43.11
N HIS A 118 33.16 15.56 44.15
CA HIS A 118 33.83 16.36 45.19
C HIS A 118 32.72 16.73 46.20
N LEU A 119 32.73 16.27 47.45
CA LEU A 119 33.77 16.49 48.45
C LEU A 119 33.81 15.31 49.43
N ARG A 120 35.04 14.95 49.79
CA ARG A 120 35.40 14.02 50.85
C ARG A 120 34.82 14.48 52.20
N SER A 121 34.27 13.51 52.92
CA SER A 121 34.42 13.29 54.37
C SER A 121 35.11 14.38 55.19
N PHE A 122 34.40 14.94 56.15
CA PHE A 122 34.97 15.30 57.45
C PHE A 122 33.91 15.10 58.54
N GLN A 123 33.91 13.90 59.14
CA GLN A 123 33.41 13.75 60.51
C GLN A 123 34.46 14.38 61.44
N VAL A 124 34.07 15.15 62.45
CA VAL A 124 34.48 14.91 63.85
C VAL A 124 33.40 15.50 64.77
N SER A 125 32.96 14.66 65.70
CA SER A 125 32.07 14.92 66.82
C SER A 125 32.79 15.62 67.98
N HIS A 126 32.17 16.60 68.64
CA HIS A 126 32.02 16.76 70.09
C HIS A 126 31.08 17.94 70.36
#